data_AF-A0A964NLV4-F1
#
_entry.id   AF-A0A964NLV4-F1
#
_cell.length_a   1.000
_cell.length_b   1.000
_cell.length_c   1.000
_cell.angle_alpha   90.00
_cell.angle_beta   90.00
_cell.angle_gamma   90.00
#
_symmetry.space_group_name_H-M   'P 1'
#
loop_
_entity.id
_entity.type
_entity.pdbx_description
1 polymer ?
#
loop_
_entity_poly.entity_id
_entity_poly.type
_entity_poly.pdbx_seq_one_letter_code
_entity_poly.pdbx_strand_id
1 'polypeptide(L)'
;MAAAGGRRSDAAAPMMRAPLIAAMAALAIVLPRAPAHAESVTFPSGSYADFRQVFAKEAPTATVTIAATLTFPADARDRSPAVVIVHTIAGYQDSNEGRYAAEFRKAGFATLTYESPAARSMLQGSFAASRSGPPWASAVAEAYGALRLLASNPRIDARRIAIVGFSFGGEVAHLAAVERLRSALAPGDRRFAAHVAYYPAGVYGIAADQAYTGAPALMLLGEKDDNLPVAKAEGYFAYSKAADRPSPFDVRIYPGAYHAWTVPTLGVPRFYPQYPSARKCPYFLLGADRPALLVDGQARPMDLNLVQTCLKEGQGYSMAYDEQVRAESTRDALAFLRANVRP
;
A
#
# COMPACT_ATOMS: atom_id res chain seq x y z
N MET A 1 -88.63 31.35 33.20
CA MET A 1 -87.36 32.08 33.44
C MET A 1 -86.29 31.07 33.82
N ALA A 2 -85.15 31.11 33.11
CA ALA A 2 -83.86 30.41 33.33
C ALA A 2 -83.89 28.86 33.38
N ALA A 3 -83.66 28.10 32.28
CA ALA A 3 -82.40 27.85 31.55
C ALA A 3 -81.30 27.25 32.46
N ALA A 4 -81.12 25.91 32.55
CA ALA A 4 -80.46 24.97 31.60
C ALA A 4 -78.94 25.20 31.51
N GLY A 5 -78.03 24.23 31.55
CA GLY A 5 -78.02 22.76 31.63
C GLY A 5 -76.54 22.39 31.93
N GLY A 6 -76.13 21.22 32.41
CA GLY A 6 -76.63 19.87 32.21
C GLY A 6 -75.40 19.02 31.86
N ARG A 7 -74.74 18.44 32.87
CA ARG A 7 -73.66 17.44 32.69
C ARG A 7 -74.24 16.22 31.97
N ARG A 8 -73.59 15.74 30.92
CA ARG A 8 -73.76 14.36 30.46
C ARG A 8 -72.44 13.74 30.04
N SER A 9 -72.28 12.53 30.55
CA SER A 9 -71.28 11.51 30.30
C SER A 9 -71.37 10.98 28.86
N ASP A 10 -70.26 10.94 28.17
CA ASP A 10 -70.15 10.28 26.87
C ASP A 10 -69.81 8.79 27.04
N ALA A 11 -70.66 7.95 26.46
CA ALA A 11 -70.43 6.53 26.25
C ALA A 11 -70.28 6.26 24.73
N ALA A 12 -69.30 5.40 24.45
CA ALA A 12 -68.76 4.88 23.20
C ALA A 12 -69.62 4.83 21.91
N ALA A 13 -68.95 5.03 20.78
CA ALA A 13 -69.33 4.55 19.44
C ALA A 13 -68.12 3.83 18.76
N PRO A 14 -68.35 2.82 17.88
CA PRO A 14 -67.32 1.85 17.48
C PRO A 14 -66.47 2.33 16.28
N MET A 15 -65.17 2.00 16.33
CA MET A 15 -64.19 2.24 15.26
C MET A 15 -64.35 1.23 14.12
N MET A 16 -64.73 1.69 12.93
CA MET A 16 -64.58 0.94 11.67
C MET A 16 -63.10 0.87 11.28
N ARG A 17 -62.59 -0.35 11.12
CA ARG A 17 -61.24 -0.65 10.62
C ARG A 17 -61.21 -0.49 9.09
N ALA A 18 -60.42 0.45 8.58
CA ALA A 18 -59.97 0.47 7.19
C ALA A 18 -58.62 -0.28 7.08
N PRO A 19 -58.38 -1.11 6.04
CA PRO A 19 -57.10 -1.78 5.88
C PRO A 19 -56.07 -0.78 5.35
N LEU A 20 -54.96 -0.59 6.06
CA LEU A 20 -53.77 0.05 5.51
C LEU A 20 -53.18 -0.88 4.45
N ILE A 21 -53.29 -0.51 3.17
CA ILE A 21 -52.46 -1.08 2.11
C ILE A 21 -51.08 -0.43 2.26
N ALA A 22 -50.12 -1.16 2.83
CA ALA A 22 -48.73 -0.74 2.89
C ALA A 22 -48.13 -0.87 1.48
N ALA A 23 -47.95 0.26 0.79
CA ALA A 23 -47.16 0.31 -0.44
C ALA A 23 -45.68 0.11 -0.10
N MET A 24 -45.16 -1.09 -0.34
CA MET A 24 -43.71 -1.35 -0.31
C MET A 24 -43.06 -0.68 -1.51
N ALA A 25 -42.49 0.50 -1.30
CA ALA A 25 -41.55 1.09 -2.25
C ALA A 25 -40.27 0.23 -2.25
N ALA A 26 -40.09 -0.56 -3.30
CA ALA A 26 -38.84 -1.27 -3.54
C ALA A 26 -37.74 -0.23 -3.83
N LEU A 27 -36.90 0.05 -2.83
CA LEU A 27 -35.70 0.85 -3.01
C LEU A 27 -34.72 0.03 -3.85
N ALA A 28 -34.67 0.30 -5.15
CA ALA A 28 -33.67 -0.27 -6.03
C ALA A 28 -32.28 0.19 -5.54
N ILE A 29 -31.52 -0.72 -4.93
CA ILE A 29 -30.13 -0.50 -4.61
C ILE A 29 -29.40 -0.38 -5.95
N VAL A 30 -29.15 0.85 -6.39
CA VAL A 30 -28.27 1.12 -7.53
C VAL A 30 -26.85 0.85 -7.05
N LEU A 31 -26.40 -0.40 -7.24
CA LEU A 31 -24.99 -0.74 -7.07
C LEU A 31 -24.20 0.07 -8.11
N PRO A 32 -23.12 0.77 -7.72
CA PRO A 32 -22.29 1.48 -8.68
C PRO A 32 -21.80 0.47 -9.72
N ARG A 33 -22.13 0.73 -11.00
CA ARG A 33 -21.69 -0.07 -12.12
C ARG A 33 -20.17 0.01 -12.18
N ALA A 34 -19.49 -1.13 -12.10
CA ALA A 34 -18.05 -1.19 -12.31
C ALA A 34 -17.72 -0.46 -13.63
N PRO A 35 -16.60 0.31 -13.69
CA PRO A 35 -16.23 0.99 -14.92
C PRO A 35 -16.18 -0.03 -16.06
N ALA A 36 -16.61 0.37 -17.26
CA ALA A 36 -16.37 -0.45 -18.45
C ALA A 36 -14.88 -0.85 -18.43
N HIS A 37 -14.57 -2.14 -18.57
CA HIS A 37 -13.23 -2.73 -18.48
C HIS A 37 -12.66 -3.04 -17.09
N ALA A 38 -13.42 -2.90 -16.00
CA ALA A 38 -13.03 -3.39 -14.68
C ALA A 38 -13.50 -4.83 -14.43
N GLU A 39 -12.59 -5.66 -13.96
CA GLU A 39 -12.78 -7.07 -13.66
C GLU A 39 -12.43 -7.34 -12.21
N SER A 40 -13.39 -7.89 -11.46
CA SER A 40 -13.12 -8.46 -10.15
C SER A 40 -12.39 -9.79 -10.35
N VAL A 41 -11.16 -9.88 -9.83
CA VAL A 41 -10.32 -11.06 -9.90
C VAL A 41 -9.83 -11.43 -8.51
N THR A 42 -9.35 -12.65 -8.34
CA THR A 42 -8.71 -13.09 -7.11
C THR A 42 -7.40 -13.79 -7.41
N PHE A 43 -6.49 -13.80 -6.44
CA PHE A 43 -5.25 -14.56 -6.53
C PHE A 43 -4.82 -15.12 -5.16
N PRO A 44 -4.16 -16.28 -5.12
CA PRO A 44 -3.62 -16.82 -3.89
C PRO A 44 -2.29 -16.14 -3.50
N SER A 45 -2.09 -15.93 -2.21
CA SER A 45 -0.84 -15.49 -1.60
C SER A 45 -0.53 -16.29 -0.33
N GLY A 46 0.75 -16.36 0.04
CA GLY A 46 1.20 -16.99 1.28
C GLY A 46 1.30 -15.98 2.42
N SER A 47 0.88 -16.39 3.61
CA SER A 47 1.21 -15.73 4.87
C SER A 47 2.54 -16.26 5.37
N TYR A 48 3.45 -15.36 5.71
CA TYR A 48 4.77 -15.67 6.23
C TYR A 48 4.94 -15.05 7.61
N ALA A 49 5.66 -15.78 8.48
CA ALA A 49 6.05 -15.28 9.79
C ALA A 49 7.00 -14.09 9.62
N ASP A 50 8.09 -14.26 8.88
CA ASP A 50 9.08 -13.22 8.66
C ASP A 50 9.86 -13.44 7.35
N PHE A 51 10.85 -12.58 7.08
CA PHE A 51 11.69 -12.72 5.90
C PHE A 51 12.65 -13.93 5.95
N ARG A 52 12.97 -14.46 7.14
CA ARG A 52 13.83 -15.65 7.24
C ARG A 52 13.11 -16.87 6.66
N GLN A 53 11.82 -17.03 6.96
CA GLN A 53 10.99 -18.08 6.35
C GLN A 53 10.98 -17.97 4.82
N VAL A 54 10.78 -16.75 4.29
CA VAL A 54 10.81 -16.50 2.84
C VAL A 54 12.18 -16.84 2.24
N PHE A 55 13.27 -16.41 2.89
CA PHE A 55 14.63 -16.66 2.42
C PHE A 55 15.04 -18.12 2.47
N ALA A 56 14.56 -18.87 3.46
CA ALA A 56 14.72 -20.32 3.55
C ALA A 56 13.85 -21.08 2.54
N LYS A 57 12.98 -20.38 1.78
CA LYS A 57 12.00 -20.95 0.84
C LYS A 57 11.10 -21.97 1.52
N GLU A 58 10.82 -21.77 2.79
CA GLU A 58 9.87 -22.58 3.55
C GLU A 58 8.44 -22.33 3.06
N ALA A 59 7.57 -23.33 3.20
CA ALA A 59 6.16 -23.20 2.87
C ALA A 59 5.51 -22.10 3.74
N PRO A 60 4.54 -21.33 3.20
CA PRO A 60 3.83 -20.31 3.98
C PRO A 60 3.07 -20.96 5.14
N THR A 61 2.87 -20.19 6.22
CA THR A 61 2.11 -20.67 7.39
C THR A 61 0.62 -20.82 7.11
N ALA A 62 0.12 -20.07 6.13
CA ALA A 62 -1.24 -20.18 5.61
C ALA A 62 -1.29 -19.66 4.16
N THR A 63 -2.31 -20.06 3.40
CA THR A 63 -2.62 -19.45 2.10
C THR A 63 -3.86 -18.59 2.25
N VAL A 64 -3.82 -17.39 1.68
CA VAL A 64 -4.93 -16.44 1.63
C VAL A 64 -5.34 -16.15 0.19
N THR A 65 -6.64 -16.02 -0.05
CA THR A 65 -7.17 -15.57 -1.34
C THR A 65 -7.41 -14.07 -1.27
N ILE A 66 -6.81 -13.32 -2.18
CA ILE A 66 -6.84 -11.85 -2.18
C ILE A 66 -7.75 -11.38 -3.29
N ALA A 67 -8.68 -10.49 -2.92
CA ALA A 67 -9.54 -9.79 -3.86
C ALA A 67 -8.78 -8.65 -4.53
N ALA A 68 -8.96 -8.52 -5.84
CA ALA A 68 -8.32 -7.50 -6.65
C ALA A 68 -9.24 -7.01 -7.76
N THR A 69 -8.95 -5.82 -8.29
CA THR A 69 -9.64 -5.24 -9.43
C THR A 69 -8.63 -4.99 -10.54
N LEU A 70 -8.76 -5.73 -11.64
CA LEU A 70 -8.01 -5.50 -12.86
C LEU A 70 -8.81 -4.59 -13.77
N THR A 71 -8.27 -3.43 -14.13
CA THR A 71 -8.93 -2.52 -15.07
C THR A 71 -8.02 -2.19 -16.22
N PHE A 72 -8.50 -2.39 -17.44
CA PHE A 72 -7.77 -2.06 -18.66
C PHE A 72 -7.98 -0.59 -19.08
N PRO A 73 -7.03 0.01 -19.81
CA PRO A 73 -7.24 1.31 -20.44
C PRO A 73 -8.34 1.22 -21.51
N ALA A 74 -8.99 2.34 -21.84
CA ALA A 74 -10.11 2.35 -22.79
C ALA A 74 -9.69 1.94 -24.21
N ASP A 75 -8.44 2.23 -24.58
CA ASP A 75 -7.78 1.90 -25.83
C ASP A 75 -6.87 0.68 -25.71
N ALA A 76 -7.23 -0.28 -24.84
CA ALA A 76 -6.43 -1.46 -24.57
C ALA A 76 -5.99 -2.18 -25.84
N ARG A 77 -4.68 -2.40 -25.95
CA ARG A 77 -4.04 -3.16 -27.00
C ARG A 77 -3.86 -4.61 -26.58
N ASP A 78 -3.60 -5.47 -27.55
CA ASP A 78 -3.09 -6.81 -27.29
C ASP A 78 -1.82 -6.72 -26.43
N ARG A 79 -1.78 -7.49 -25.34
CA ARG A 79 -0.67 -7.54 -24.38
C ARG A 79 -0.33 -6.18 -23.77
N SER A 80 -1.30 -5.58 -23.09
CA SER A 80 -1.15 -4.31 -22.37
C SER A 80 -0.04 -4.39 -21.31
N PRO A 81 0.77 -3.32 -21.13
CA PRO A 81 1.60 -3.14 -19.94
C PRO A 81 0.69 -3.02 -18.71
N ALA A 82 1.23 -3.23 -17.51
CA ALA A 82 0.43 -3.14 -16.30
C ALA A 82 1.16 -2.47 -15.13
N VAL A 83 0.39 -1.90 -14.21
CA VAL A 83 0.85 -1.39 -12.92
C VAL A 83 0.08 -2.07 -11.81
N VAL A 84 0.79 -2.77 -10.92
CA VAL A 84 0.26 -3.20 -9.62
C VAL A 84 0.33 -2.02 -8.66
N ILE A 85 -0.79 -1.68 -8.05
CA ILE A 85 -0.91 -0.53 -7.13
C ILE A 85 -1.15 -1.06 -5.73
N VAL A 86 -0.21 -0.78 -4.82
CA VAL A 86 -0.27 -1.19 -3.41
C VAL A 86 -0.66 0.01 -2.54
N HIS A 87 -1.78 -0.12 -1.84
CA HIS A 87 -2.36 0.94 -1.04
C HIS A 87 -1.58 1.26 0.24
N THR A 88 -1.92 2.37 0.88
CA THR A 88 -1.40 2.74 2.23
C THR A 88 -1.83 1.75 3.31
N ILE A 89 -1.32 1.87 4.54
CA ILE A 89 -1.76 0.99 5.65
C ILE A 89 -3.28 1.08 5.94
N ALA A 90 -3.95 2.16 5.49
CA ALA A 90 -5.38 2.39 5.69
C ALA A 90 -6.30 1.61 4.74
N GLY A 91 -5.77 0.81 3.82
CA GLY A 91 -6.56 0.15 2.78
C GLY A 91 -6.69 0.98 1.51
N TYR A 92 -7.32 0.41 0.47
CA TYR A 92 -7.60 1.11 -0.78
C TYR A 92 -8.58 2.27 -0.56
N GLN A 93 -8.25 3.43 -1.11
CA GLN A 93 -9.16 4.58 -1.18
C GLN A 93 -9.25 5.05 -2.63
N ASP A 94 -10.46 5.14 -3.16
CA ASP A 94 -10.67 5.59 -4.54
C ASP A 94 -10.13 7.02 -4.75
N SER A 95 -10.25 7.87 -3.73
CA SER A 95 -9.75 9.24 -3.73
C SER A 95 -8.22 9.34 -3.75
N ASN A 96 -7.49 8.29 -3.35
CA ASN A 96 -6.03 8.21 -3.39
C ASN A 96 -5.56 7.26 -4.49
N GLU A 97 -5.54 5.95 -4.22
CA GLU A 97 -5.06 4.92 -5.14
C GLU A 97 -5.90 4.84 -6.43
N GLY A 98 -7.22 5.03 -6.33
CA GLY A 98 -8.12 5.01 -7.49
C GLY A 98 -7.82 6.12 -8.49
N ARG A 99 -7.50 7.34 -8.01
CA ARG A 99 -7.03 8.44 -8.88
C ARG A 99 -5.76 8.04 -9.62
N TYR A 100 -4.74 7.50 -8.93
CA TYR A 100 -3.50 7.09 -9.60
C TYR A 100 -3.75 5.96 -10.60
N ALA A 101 -4.60 5.00 -10.25
CA ALA A 101 -5.02 3.97 -11.18
C ALA A 101 -5.66 4.57 -12.44
N ALA A 102 -6.53 5.58 -12.30
CA ALA A 102 -7.13 6.27 -13.43
C ALA A 102 -6.09 7.02 -14.28
N GLU A 103 -5.13 7.71 -13.66
CA GLU A 103 -4.06 8.41 -14.40
C GLU A 103 -3.14 7.44 -15.15
N PHE A 104 -2.79 6.29 -14.55
CA PHE A 104 -2.01 5.26 -15.24
C PHE A 104 -2.79 4.64 -16.40
N ARG A 105 -4.10 4.41 -16.25
CA ARG A 105 -4.95 3.96 -17.36
C ARG A 105 -5.04 4.97 -18.49
N LYS A 106 -5.19 6.26 -18.20
CA LYS A 106 -5.11 7.33 -19.22
C LYS A 106 -3.77 7.35 -19.94
N ALA A 107 -2.71 6.84 -19.32
CA ALA A 107 -1.39 6.70 -19.91
C ALA A 107 -1.14 5.37 -20.64
N GLY A 108 -2.15 4.50 -20.76
CA GLY A 108 -2.07 3.23 -21.51
C GLY A 108 -1.74 2.00 -20.67
N PHE A 109 -1.68 2.11 -19.34
CA PHE A 109 -1.41 0.97 -18.47
C PHE A 109 -2.70 0.28 -18.01
N ALA A 110 -2.74 -1.06 -18.06
CA ALA A 110 -3.67 -1.79 -17.22
C ALA A 110 -3.29 -1.58 -15.74
N THR A 111 -4.28 -1.55 -14.85
CA THR A 111 -4.02 -1.35 -13.42
C THR A 111 -4.64 -2.48 -12.61
N LEU A 112 -3.89 -3.00 -11.65
CA LEU A 112 -4.38 -3.95 -10.65
C LEU A 112 -4.25 -3.34 -9.27
N THR A 113 -5.38 -3.15 -8.58
CA THR A 113 -5.43 -2.83 -7.15
C THR A 113 -5.87 -4.06 -6.39
N TYR A 114 -5.42 -4.23 -5.14
CA TYR A 114 -5.82 -5.35 -4.30
C TYR A 114 -5.93 -4.96 -2.84
N GLU A 115 -6.77 -5.66 -2.09
CA GLU A 115 -6.95 -5.46 -0.65
C GLU A 115 -5.92 -6.28 0.14
N SER A 116 -4.86 -5.65 0.66
CA SER A 116 -3.78 -6.32 1.39
C SER A 116 -4.23 -6.80 2.79
N PRO A 117 -4.28 -8.13 3.04
CA PRO A 117 -4.47 -8.65 4.40
C PRO A 117 -3.34 -8.25 5.35
N ALA A 118 -2.09 -8.19 4.87
CA ALA A 118 -0.95 -7.74 5.66
C ALA A 118 -1.11 -6.31 6.19
N ALA A 119 -1.52 -5.36 5.34
CA ALA A 119 -1.79 -3.99 5.77
C ALA A 119 -2.88 -3.93 6.85
N ARG A 120 -3.98 -4.66 6.65
CA ARG A 120 -5.09 -4.74 7.62
C ARG A 120 -4.64 -5.29 8.97
N SER A 121 -3.84 -6.36 8.96
CA SER A 121 -3.27 -6.93 10.18
C SER A 121 -2.36 -5.93 10.90
N MET A 122 -1.53 -5.18 10.17
CA MET A 122 -0.69 -4.13 10.78
C MET A 122 -1.52 -3.05 11.45
N LEU A 123 -2.57 -2.58 10.78
CA LEU A 123 -3.46 -1.55 11.31
C LEU A 123 -4.17 -2.00 12.60
N GLN A 124 -4.49 -3.30 12.72
CA GLN A 124 -5.14 -3.90 13.89
C GLN A 124 -4.19 -4.19 15.07
N GLY A 125 -2.95 -3.69 15.04
CA GLY A 125 -2.04 -3.75 16.19
C GLY A 125 -1.00 -4.87 16.15
N SER A 126 -0.83 -5.57 15.02
CA SER A 126 0.23 -6.58 14.86
C SER A 126 1.65 -6.02 14.84
N PHE A 127 1.85 -4.70 14.98
CA PHE A 127 3.17 -4.07 15.10
C PHE A 127 3.95 -4.51 16.35
N ALA A 128 3.26 -4.85 17.45
CA ALA A 128 3.85 -5.29 18.72
C ALA A 128 3.37 -6.67 19.21
N ALA A 129 2.23 -7.16 18.72
CA ALA A 129 1.56 -8.36 19.23
C ALA A 129 1.96 -9.68 18.53
N SER A 130 2.72 -9.62 17.44
CA SER A 130 3.12 -10.80 16.70
C SER A 130 4.51 -11.28 17.15
N ARG A 131 4.61 -12.53 17.64
CA ARG A 131 5.90 -13.23 17.80
C ARG A 131 6.67 -13.36 16.47
N SER A 132 6.03 -13.05 15.35
CA SER A 132 6.57 -13.10 14.00
C SER A 132 6.98 -11.71 13.45
N GLY A 133 6.77 -10.62 14.20
CA GLY A 133 7.01 -9.26 13.71
C GLY A 133 5.92 -8.77 12.72
N PRO A 134 6.06 -7.56 12.15
CA PRO A 134 5.08 -7.03 11.21
C PRO A 134 5.05 -7.84 9.90
N PRO A 135 3.88 -8.03 9.26
CA PRO A 135 3.64 -8.92 8.12
C PRO A 135 4.23 -8.39 6.78
N TRP A 136 5.39 -7.76 6.79
CA TRP A 136 6.07 -7.28 5.58
C TRP A 136 6.43 -8.42 4.63
N ALA A 137 6.83 -9.58 5.15
CA ALA A 137 7.10 -10.77 4.34
C ALA A 137 5.84 -11.22 3.56
N SER A 138 4.69 -11.28 4.24
CA SER A 138 3.40 -11.51 3.61
C SER A 138 3.08 -10.43 2.59
N ALA A 139 3.21 -9.15 2.92
CA ALA A 139 2.92 -8.04 2.02
C ALA A 139 3.68 -8.10 0.68
N VAL A 140 4.97 -8.47 0.73
CA VAL A 140 5.78 -8.67 -0.48
C VAL A 140 5.33 -9.92 -1.25
N ALA A 141 4.97 -11.00 -0.55
CA ALA A 141 4.39 -12.18 -1.18
C ALA A 141 3.05 -11.89 -1.89
N GLU A 142 2.22 -11.01 -1.32
CA GLU A 142 0.98 -10.54 -1.94
C GLU A 142 1.26 -9.79 -3.25
N ALA A 143 2.24 -8.88 -3.27
CA ALA A 143 2.67 -8.18 -4.47
C ALA A 143 3.17 -9.15 -5.55
N TYR A 144 3.96 -10.16 -5.18
CA TYR A 144 4.41 -11.20 -6.13
C TYR A 144 3.26 -12.13 -6.57
N GLY A 145 2.23 -12.33 -5.75
CA GLY A 145 0.98 -12.98 -6.14
C GLY A 145 0.24 -12.20 -7.24
N ALA A 146 0.11 -10.89 -7.06
CA ALA A 146 -0.43 -9.97 -8.06
C ALA A 146 0.38 -10.00 -9.37
N LEU A 147 1.72 -10.02 -9.28
CA LEU A 147 2.60 -10.16 -10.46
C LEU A 147 2.29 -11.46 -11.22
N ARG A 148 2.17 -12.60 -10.52
CA ARG A 148 1.86 -13.90 -11.16
C ARG A 148 0.48 -13.92 -11.81
N LEU A 149 -0.53 -13.32 -11.17
CA LEU A 149 -1.87 -13.19 -11.73
C LEU A 149 -1.83 -12.44 -13.07
N LEU A 150 -1.18 -11.27 -13.10
CA LEU A 150 -1.05 -10.47 -14.31
C LEU A 150 -0.20 -11.17 -15.37
N ALA A 151 0.94 -11.76 -15.00
CA ALA A 151 1.82 -12.46 -15.92
C ALA A 151 1.18 -13.69 -16.56
N SER A 152 0.11 -14.23 -15.96
CA SER A 152 -0.64 -15.37 -16.51
C SER A 152 -1.85 -14.94 -17.35
N ASN A 153 -2.18 -13.65 -17.38
CA ASN A 153 -3.28 -13.13 -18.19
C ASN A 153 -2.78 -12.86 -19.63
N PRO A 154 -3.34 -13.50 -20.67
CA PRO A 154 -2.86 -13.36 -22.05
C PRO A 154 -3.01 -11.94 -22.62
N ARG A 155 -3.84 -11.08 -22.01
CA ARG A 155 -4.00 -9.67 -22.39
C ARG A 155 -2.95 -8.76 -21.77
N ILE A 156 -2.07 -9.27 -20.91
CA ILE A 156 -0.99 -8.51 -20.26
C ILE A 156 0.36 -8.94 -20.82
N ASP A 157 1.25 -7.99 -21.08
CA ASP A 157 2.65 -8.30 -21.33
C ASP A 157 3.38 -8.57 -20.01
N ALA A 158 3.63 -9.84 -19.71
CA ALA A 158 4.30 -10.29 -18.48
C ALA A 158 5.67 -9.65 -18.23
N ARG A 159 6.34 -9.09 -19.26
CA ARG A 159 7.63 -8.40 -19.13
C ARG A 159 7.49 -6.90 -18.84
N ARG A 160 6.28 -6.36 -18.88
CA ARG A 160 5.97 -4.92 -18.72
C ARG A 160 4.99 -4.70 -17.57
N ILE A 161 5.28 -5.29 -16.41
CA ILE A 161 4.49 -5.12 -15.18
C ILE A 161 5.31 -4.31 -14.19
N ALA A 162 4.86 -3.11 -13.84
CA ALA A 162 5.46 -2.27 -12.80
C ALA A 162 4.73 -2.44 -11.46
N ILE A 163 5.36 -1.96 -10.39
CA ILE A 163 4.73 -1.78 -9.07
C ILE A 163 4.84 -0.32 -8.64
N VAL A 164 3.72 0.23 -8.18
CA VAL A 164 3.62 1.53 -7.53
C VAL A 164 3.00 1.32 -6.17
N GLY A 165 3.53 1.94 -5.13
CA GLY A 165 2.88 1.88 -3.83
C GLY A 165 3.13 3.09 -2.94
N PHE A 166 2.25 3.24 -1.95
CA PHE A 166 2.13 4.43 -1.11
C PHE A 166 2.34 4.08 0.37
N SER A 167 3.22 4.78 1.10
CA SER A 167 3.51 4.52 2.53
C SER A 167 3.89 3.04 2.76
N PHE A 168 3.02 2.26 3.41
CA PHE A 168 3.11 0.80 3.47
C PHE A 168 3.37 0.17 2.09
N GLY A 169 2.56 0.50 1.08
CA GLY A 169 2.76 0.02 -0.27
C GLY A 169 4.06 0.51 -0.91
N GLY A 170 4.56 1.67 -0.49
CA GLY A 170 5.85 2.22 -0.94
C GLY A 170 7.00 1.36 -0.43
N GLU A 171 6.94 0.93 0.83
CA GLU A 171 7.88 -0.05 1.39
C GLU A 171 7.78 -1.40 0.65
N VAL A 172 6.57 -1.86 0.32
CA VAL A 172 6.37 -3.08 -0.49
C VAL A 172 6.99 -2.95 -1.88
N ALA A 173 6.82 -1.80 -2.54
CA ALA A 173 7.44 -1.52 -3.84
C ALA A 173 8.98 -1.50 -3.77
N HIS A 174 9.54 -0.95 -2.69
CA HIS A 174 10.97 -0.98 -2.39
C HIS A 174 11.48 -2.41 -2.18
N LEU A 175 10.83 -3.17 -1.30
CA LEU A 175 11.21 -4.53 -0.96
C LEU A 175 11.03 -5.51 -2.14
N ALA A 176 10.04 -5.28 -2.99
CA ALA A 176 9.86 -6.06 -4.21
C ALA A 176 11.06 -5.91 -5.17
N ALA A 177 11.88 -4.85 -5.05
CA ALA A 177 13.10 -4.68 -5.85
C ALA A 177 14.29 -5.52 -5.33
N VAL A 178 14.17 -6.22 -4.20
CA VAL A 178 15.28 -7.02 -3.63
C VAL A 178 15.34 -8.39 -4.30
N GLU A 179 16.50 -8.74 -4.88
CA GLU A 179 16.66 -9.94 -5.71
C GLU A 179 16.40 -11.24 -4.94
N ARG A 180 16.79 -11.31 -3.67
CA ARG A 180 16.54 -12.49 -2.86
C ARG A 180 15.05 -12.71 -2.58
N LEU A 181 14.29 -11.62 -2.34
CA LEU A 181 12.84 -11.70 -2.18
C LEU A 181 12.18 -12.08 -3.51
N ARG A 182 12.61 -11.47 -4.62
CA ARG A 182 12.19 -11.84 -5.98
C ARG A 182 12.40 -13.32 -6.25
N SER A 183 13.61 -13.83 -6.03
CA SER A 183 13.96 -15.23 -6.29
C SER A 183 13.20 -16.21 -5.40
N ALA A 184 12.84 -15.82 -4.18
CA ALA A 184 12.08 -16.67 -3.27
C ALA A 184 10.58 -16.71 -3.63
N LEU A 185 10.00 -15.56 -4.00
CA LEU A 185 8.55 -15.41 -4.16
C LEU A 185 8.06 -15.52 -5.61
N ALA A 186 8.93 -15.33 -6.60
CA ALA A 186 8.65 -15.51 -8.02
C ALA A 186 9.76 -16.30 -8.71
N PRO A 187 9.77 -17.65 -8.54
CA PRO A 187 10.73 -18.52 -9.21
C PRO A 187 10.73 -18.32 -10.73
N GLY A 188 11.92 -18.44 -11.34
CA GLY A 188 12.17 -18.12 -12.74
C GLY A 188 12.63 -16.68 -12.95
N ASP A 189 12.33 -16.11 -14.11
CA ASP A 189 12.73 -14.78 -14.54
C ASP A 189 11.66 -13.70 -14.29
N ARG A 190 10.50 -14.08 -13.73
CA ARG A 190 9.41 -13.16 -13.41
C ARG A 190 9.86 -12.15 -12.35
N ARG A 191 9.66 -10.87 -12.66
CA ARG A 191 9.98 -9.72 -11.82
C ARG A 191 9.13 -8.53 -12.24
N PHE A 192 9.01 -7.55 -11.36
CA PHE A 192 8.54 -6.23 -11.77
C PHE A 192 9.58 -5.58 -12.68
N ALA A 193 9.11 -4.91 -13.73
CA ALA A 193 9.92 -4.22 -14.71
C ALA A 193 10.37 -2.83 -14.23
N ALA A 194 9.64 -2.23 -13.28
CA ALA A 194 9.98 -0.97 -12.64
C ALA A 194 9.28 -0.84 -11.27
N HIS A 195 9.87 -0.04 -10.39
CA HIS A 195 9.41 0.17 -9.01
C HIS A 195 9.22 1.66 -8.71
N VAL A 196 8.08 2.06 -8.15
CA VAL A 196 7.85 3.44 -7.68
C VAL A 196 7.37 3.40 -6.23
N ALA A 197 8.18 3.95 -5.33
CA ALA A 197 7.89 4.04 -3.90
C ALA A 197 7.53 5.49 -3.53
N TYR A 198 6.26 5.73 -3.25
CA TYR A 198 5.78 6.99 -2.69
C TYR A 198 5.91 6.96 -1.16
N TYR A 199 6.76 7.85 -0.62
CA TYR A 199 7.00 8.05 0.81
C TYR A 199 7.02 6.73 1.59
N PRO A 200 7.94 5.81 1.28
CA PRO A 200 7.95 4.48 1.88
C PRO A 200 8.03 4.55 3.41
N ALA A 201 7.59 3.48 4.07
CA ALA A 201 7.55 3.42 5.54
C ALA A 201 8.93 3.62 6.19
N GLY A 202 10.02 3.36 5.46
CA GLY A 202 11.38 3.64 5.90
C GLY A 202 11.87 2.62 6.92
N VAL A 203 11.44 1.36 6.79
CA VAL A 203 11.72 0.31 7.78
C VAL A 203 12.98 -0.46 7.39
N TYR A 204 13.10 -0.85 6.13
CA TYR A 204 14.15 -1.76 5.68
C TYR A 204 15.18 -1.08 4.77
N GLY A 205 16.42 -1.54 4.93
CA GLY A 205 17.44 -1.49 3.90
C GLY A 205 17.84 -2.91 3.54
N ILE A 206 18.76 -3.08 2.59
CA ILE A 206 19.38 -4.39 2.34
C ILE A 206 20.83 -4.39 2.83
N ALA A 207 21.27 -5.51 3.39
CA ALA A 207 22.64 -5.74 3.78
C ALA A 207 23.57 -5.84 2.55
N ALA A 208 24.87 -5.63 2.75
CA ALA A 208 25.86 -5.61 1.66
C ALA A 208 26.02 -6.96 0.93
N ASP A 209 25.57 -8.04 1.53
CA ASP A 209 25.55 -9.39 0.95
C ASP A 209 24.30 -9.65 0.06
N GLN A 210 23.40 -8.67 -0.06
CA GLN A 210 22.22 -8.72 -0.90
C GLN A 210 22.37 -7.83 -2.13
N ALA A 211 21.49 -8.06 -3.12
CA ALA A 211 21.40 -7.25 -4.32
C ALA A 211 19.95 -6.87 -4.61
N TYR A 212 19.79 -5.79 -5.37
CA TYR A 212 18.54 -5.47 -6.04
C TYR A 212 18.42 -6.25 -7.36
N THR A 213 17.22 -6.34 -7.91
CA THR A 213 16.93 -7.00 -9.19
C THR A 213 17.58 -6.29 -10.40
N GLY A 214 18.03 -5.06 -10.22
CA GLY A 214 18.54 -4.19 -11.28
C GLY A 214 17.44 -3.53 -12.12
N ALA A 215 16.15 -3.76 -11.81
CA ALA A 215 15.06 -3.05 -12.45
C ALA A 215 15.11 -1.56 -12.08
N PRO A 216 14.76 -0.65 -13.02
CA PRO A 216 14.63 0.78 -12.73
C PRO A 216 13.74 1.03 -11.52
N ALA A 217 14.17 1.94 -10.65
CA ALA A 217 13.43 2.26 -9.43
C ALA A 217 13.40 3.77 -9.15
N LEU A 218 12.27 4.26 -8.63
CA LEU A 218 12.05 5.65 -8.27
C LEU A 218 11.52 5.73 -6.84
N MET A 219 12.16 6.55 -6.01
CA MET A 219 11.72 6.85 -4.65
C MET A 219 11.35 8.32 -4.54
N LEU A 220 10.13 8.56 -4.09
CA LEU A 220 9.53 9.87 -3.96
C LEU A 220 9.45 10.19 -2.46
N LEU A 221 10.12 11.25 -2.01
CA LEU A 221 10.25 11.62 -0.60
C LEU A 221 9.69 13.03 -0.36
N GLY A 222 9.08 13.24 0.81
CA GLY A 222 8.69 14.57 1.26
C GLY A 222 9.78 15.16 2.14
N GLU A 223 10.15 16.42 1.93
CA GLU A 223 11.19 17.09 2.72
C GLU A 223 10.85 17.12 4.22
N LYS A 224 9.56 17.27 4.55
CA LYS A 224 9.05 17.34 5.93
C LYS A 224 8.44 16.03 6.42
N ASP A 225 8.64 14.93 5.69
CA ASP A 225 8.24 13.60 6.13
C ASP A 225 9.09 13.18 7.34
N ASP A 226 8.49 13.19 8.53
CA ASP A 226 9.13 12.75 9.77
C ASP A 226 8.92 11.25 10.04
N ASN A 227 8.18 10.52 9.20
CA ASN A 227 8.08 9.06 9.24
C ASN A 227 9.31 8.41 8.55
N LEU A 228 9.65 8.90 7.35
CA LEU A 228 10.92 8.63 6.69
C LEU A 228 11.67 9.96 6.46
N PRO A 229 12.46 10.42 7.45
CA PRO A 229 13.30 11.58 7.26
C PRO A 229 14.27 11.39 6.09
N VAL A 230 14.43 12.41 5.25
CA VAL A 230 15.36 12.39 4.10
C VAL A 230 16.77 11.96 4.52
N ALA A 231 17.29 12.49 5.63
CA ALA A 231 18.60 12.13 6.17
C ALA A 231 18.74 10.64 6.51
N LYS A 232 17.64 9.99 6.92
CA LYS A 232 17.63 8.54 7.17
C LYS A 232 17.83 7.79 5.85
N ALA A 233 17.07 8.14 4.81
CA ALA A 233 17.21 7.55 3.47
C ALA A 233 18.62 7.77 2.88
N GLU A 234 19.14 9.00 2.97
CA GLU A 234 20.50 9.34 2.54
C GLU A 234 21.57 8.52 3.26
N GLY A 235 21.42 8.30 4.57
CA GLY A 235 22.31 7.43 5.34
C GLY A 235 22.34 5.99 4.80
N TYR A 236 21.18 5.46 4.39
CA TYR A 236 21.11 4.15 3.74
C TYR A 236 21.75 4.16 2.35
N PHE A 237 21.52 5.19 1.54
CA PHE A 237 22.15 5.29 0.22
C PHE A 237 23.67 5.40 0.32
N ALA A 238 24.18 6.18 1.27
CA ALA A 238 25.61 6.29 1.56
C ALA A 238 26.22 4.94 1.98
N TYR A 239 25.55 4.21 2.87
CA TYR A 239 25.95 2.85 3.25
C TYR A 239 25.98 1.90 2.04
N SER A 240 24.92 1.89 1.22
CA SER A 240 24.83 1.01 0.05
C SER A 240 25.94 1.29 -0.97
N LYS A 241 26.28 2.57 -1.16
CA LYS A 241 27.37 3.01 -2.03
C LYS A 241 28.74 2.61 -1.48
N ALA A 242 28.97 2.81 -0.19
CA ALA A 242 30.23 2.43 0.47
C ALA A 242 30.47 0.91 0.43
N ALA A 243 29.39 0.12 0.39
CA ALA A 243 29.44 -1.34 0.24
C ALA A 243 29.59 -1.82 -1.22
N ASP A 244 29.79 -0.93 -2.20
CA ASP A 244 29.82 -1.26 -3.64
C ASP A 244 28.53 -1.96 -4.13
N ARG A 245 27.39 -1.63 -3.50
CA ARG A 245 26.06 -2.17 -3.80
C ARG A 245 25.03 -1.04 -3.80
N PRO A 246 25.19 -0.03 -4.67
CA PRO A 246 24.33 1.16 -4.63
C PRO A 246 22.86 0.78 -4.84
N SER A 247 21.99 1.43 -4.07
CA SER A 247 20.55 1.37 -4.32
C SER A 247 20.22 1.84 -5.75
N PRO A 248 19.34 1.15 -6.50
CA PRO A 248 18.95 1.54 -7.86
C PRO A 248 17.91 2.67 -7.89
N PHE A 249 17.49 3.16 -6.72
CA PHE A 249 16.42 4.16 -6.63
C PHE A 249 16.94 5.54 -7.02
N ASP A 250 16.42 6.07 -8.12
CA ASP A 250 16.44 7.50 -8.37
C ASP A 250 15.56 8.18 -7.32
N VAL A 251 16.05 9.26 -6.70
CA VAL A 251 15.34 9.94 -5.62
C VAL A 251 14.82 11.30 -6.12
N ARG A 252 13.59 11.63 -5.75
CA ARG A 252 13.00 12.97 -5.88
C ARG A 252 12.48 13.41 -4.52
N ILE A 253 12.88 14.60 -4.10
CA ILE A 253 12.49 15.19 -2.82
C ILE A 253 11.58 16.38 -3.13
N TYR A 254 10.39 16.37 -2.55
CA TYR A 254 9.40 17.45 -2.73
C TYR A 254 9.48 18.43 -1.54
N PRO A 255 9.87 19.69 -1.78
CA PRO A 255 9.97 20.70 -0.73
C PRO A 255 8.64 20.91 -0.01
N GLY A 256 8.69 21.05 1.31
CA GLY A 256 7.52 21.30 2.15
C GLY A 256 6.56 20.12 2.35
N ALA A 257 6.70 19.03 1.60
CA ALA A 257 5.78 17.90 1.65
C ALA A 257 5.97 17.05 2.91
N TYR A 258 4.86 16.70 3.57
CA TYR A 258 4.81 15.77 4.70
C TYR A 258 4.49 14.35 4.23
N HIS A 259 4.54 13.38 5.13
CA HIS A 259 4.07 12.03 4.83
C HIS A 259 2.61 12.06 4.32
N ALA A 260 2.28 11.17 3.38
CA ALA A 260 0.95 11.03 2.81
C ALA A 260 0.40 12.28 2.07
N TRP A 261 1.27 13.09 1.45
CA TRP A 261 0.88 14.26 0.63
C TRP A 261 -0.16 13.98 -0.45
N THR A 262 -0.34 12.72 -0.84
CA THR A 262 -1.29 12.34 -1.89
C THR A 262 -2.70 12.07 -1.39
N VAL A 263 -2.92 11.99 -0.08
CA VAL A 263 -4.19 11.55 0.52
C VAL A 263 -5.11 12.75 0.76
N PRO A 264 -6.15 12.97 -0.08
CA PRO A 264 -6.93 14.21 -0.08
C PRO A 264 -7.90 14.36 1.10
N THR A 265 -8.07 13.32 1.92
CA THR A 265 -8.84 13.40 3.16
C THR A 265 -8.05 14.04 4.30
N LEU A 266 -6.73 14.24 4.11
CA LEU A 266 -5.90 15.04 5.00
C LEU A 266 -6.03 16.53 4.67
N GLY A 267 -5.73 17.38 5.64
CA GLY A 267 -5.73 18.84 5.49
C GLY A 267 -4.37 19.41 5.84
N VAL A 268 -4.38 20.45 6.67
CA VAL A 268 -3.16 21.06 7.23
C VAL A 268 -2.31 20.03 8.00
N PRO A 269 -0.99 20.22 8.07
CA PRO A 269 -0.11 19.29 8.77
C PRO A 269 -0.55 19.01 10.20
N ARG A 270 -0.66 17.71 10.54
CA ARG A 270 -1.03 17.25 11.87
C ARG A 270 -0.18 16.05 12.27
N PHE A 271 0.19 15.99 13.55
CA PHE A 271 0.84 14.83 14.15
C PHE A 271 -0.19 13.77 14.57
N TYR A 272 0.04 12.51 14.21
CA TYR A 272 -0.83 11.38 14.47
C TYR A 272 -0.16 10.39 15.44
N PRO A 273 -0.30 10.59 16.77
CA PRO A 273 0.40 9.79 17.78
C PRO A 273 -0.05 8.32 17.84
N GLN A 274 -1.20 7.98 17.27
CA GLN A 274 -1.74 6.62 17.33
C GLN A 274 -1.04 5.63 16.41
N TYR A 275 -0.34 6.10 15.37
CA TYR A 275 0.25 5.20 14.39
C TYR A 275 1.64 4.73 14.80
N PRO A 276 1.92 3.42 14.76
CA PRO A 276 3.26 2.92 14.98
C PRO A 276 4.19 3.36 13.84
N SER A 277 5.45 3.61 14.16
CA SER A 277 6.45 4.04 13.19
C SER A 277 7.86 3.62 13.61
N ALA A 278 8.70 3.35 12.60
CA ALA A 278 10.13 3.09 12.76
C ALA A 278 10.98 4.35 12.52
N ARG A 279 10.39 5.56 12.58
CA ARG A 279 11.10 6.82 12.26
C ARG A 279 12.34 7.09 13.11
N LYS A 280 12.35 6.62 14.36
CA LYS A 280 13.50 6.72 15.29
C LYS A 280 14.38 5.48 15.28
N CYS A 281 13.99 4.43 14.56
CA CYS A 281 14.80 3.23 14.44
C CYS A 281 15.83 3.37 13.32
N PRO A 282 17.03 2.79 13.50
CA PRO A 282 17.89 2.40 12.39
C PRO A 282 17.12 1.62 11.32
N TYR A 283 17.62 1.61 10.09
CA TYR A 283 17.11 0.66 9.10
C TYR A 283 17.39 -0.78 9.55
N PHE A 284 16.37 -1.63 9.43
CA PHE A 284 16.54 -3.07 9.52
C PHE A 284 17.15 -3.56 8.20
N LEU A 285 18.36 -4.10 8.25
CA LEU A 285 19.05 -4.59 7.07
C LEU A 285 18.63 -6.03 6.78
N LEU A 286 18.00 -6.26 5.63
CA LEU A 286 17.70 -7.61 5.14
C LEU A 286 19.00 -8.25 4.64
N GLY A 287 19.42 -9.34 5.27
CA GLY A 287 20.65 -10.09 4.95
C GLY A 287 20.45 -11.60 5.04
N ALA A 288 21.51 -12.36 4.73
CA ALA A 288 21.39 -13.80 4.55
C ALA A 288 21.16 -14.61 5.82
N ASP A 289 21.95 -14.32 6.86
CA ASP A 289 22.10 -15.25 7.98
C ASP A 289 21.82 -14.59 9.33
N ARG A 290 21.94 -13.26 9.43
CA ARG A 290 21.78 -12.54 10.70
C ARG A 290 21.02 -11.22 10.49
N PRO A 291 19.96 -10.96 11.28
CA PRO A 291 19.34 -9.64 11.34
C PRO A 291 20.36 -8.60 11.76
N ALA A 292 20.39 -7.48 11.05
CA ALA A 292 21.29 -6.38 11.31
C ALA A 292 20.53 -5.04 11.30
N LEU A 293 21.12 -4.04 11.94
CA LEU A 293 20.67 -2.66 11.97
C LEU A 293 21.73 -1.78 11.31
N LEU A 294 21.31 -0.77 10.58
CA LEU A 294 22.21 0.25 10.04
C LEU A 294 22.47 1.34 11.10
N VAL A 295 23.56 1.21 11.84
CA VAL A 295 23.94 2.14 12.91
C VAL A 295 25.27 2.80 12.54
N ASP A 296 25.29 4.13 12.53
CA ASP A 296 26.46 4.94 12.20
C ASP A 296 27.12 4.55 10.87
N GLY A 297 26.28 4.32 9.84
CA GLY A 297 26.73 3.95 8.51
C GLY A 297 27.32 2.54 8.39
N GLN A 298 27.16 1.69 9.41
CA GLN A 298 27.68 0.32 9.45
C GLN A 298 26.57 -0.69 9.76
N ALA A 299 26.67 -1.88 9.17
CA ALA A 299 25.82 -3.00 9.57
C ALA A 299 26.26 -3.50 10.95
N ARG A 300 25.39 -3.38 11.94
CA ARG A 300 25.60 -3.90 13.30
C ARG A 300 24.65 -5.06 13.57
N PRO A 301 25.03 -6.06 14.38
CA PRO A 301 24.09 -7.08 14.84
C PRO A 301 22.84 -6.46 15.44
N MET A 302 21.68 -7.08 15.23
CA MET A 302 20.43 -6.59 15.78
C MET A 302 20.48 -6.54 17.32
N ASP A 303 20.20 -5.36 17.86
CA ASP A 303 20.04 -5.12 19.30
C ASP A 303 18.54 -4.96 19.60
N LEU A 304 17.98 -5.93 20.33
CA LEU A 304 16.55 -5.93 20.67
C LEU A 304 16.17 -4.80 21.64
N ASN A 305 17.07 -4.36 22.51
CA ASN A 305 16.80 -3.24 23.42
C ASN A 305 16.75 -1.93 22.64
N LEU A 306 17.68 -1.74 21.70
CA LEU A 306 17.64 -0.62 20.78
C LEU A 306 16.35 -0.62 19.96
N VAL A 307 15.93 -1.78 19.41
CA VAL A 307 14.70 -1.91 18.65
C VAL A 307 13.47 -1.56 19.49
N GLN A 308 13.36 -2.07 20.71
CA GLN A 308 12.24 -1.76 21.61
C GLN A 308 12.18 -0.27 21.96
N THR A 309 13.31 0.33 22.30
CA THR A 309 13.41 1.75 22.64
C THR A 309 13.05 2.62 21.44
N CYS A 310 13.64 2.36 20.27
CA CYS A 310 13.42 3.17 19.09
C CYS A 310 11.98 3.07 18.55
N LEU A 311 11.33 1.91 18.66
CA LEU A 311 9.93 1.75 18.26
C LEU A 311 9.00 2.53 19.21
N LYS A 312 9.30 2.50 20.51
CA LYS A 312 8.54 3.25 21.51
C LYS A 312 8.69 4.76 21.30
N GLU A 313 9.90 5.25 21.09
CA GLU A 313 10.19 6.67 20.81
C GLU A 313 9.73 7.11 19.41
N GLY A 314 9.66 6.15 18.48
CA GLY A 314 9.23 6.35 17.10
C GLY A 314 7.74 6.57 16.93
N GLN A 315 6.92 6.30 17.95
CA GLN A 315 5.46 6.39 17.88
C GLN A 315 4.97 7.71 17.28
N GLY A 316 4.08 7.59 16.28
CA GLY A 316 3.43 8.69 15.57
C GLY A 316 4.30 9.40 14.53
N TYR A 317 3.65 10.09 13.61
CA TYR A 317 4.29 10.91 12.57
C TYR A 317 3.31 11.96 12.03
N SER A 318 3.84 12.94 11.32
CA SER A 318 3.14 14.09 10.78
C SER A 318 2.68 13.80 9.34
N MET A 319 1.40 14.03 9.07
CA MET A 319 0.83 13.89 7.73
C MET A 319 0.11 15.16 7.31
N ALA A 320 0.10 15.44 6.01
CA ALA A 320 -0.62 16.56 5.41
C ALA A 320 -0.97 16.22 3.96
N TYR A 321 -2.06 16.78 3.43
CA TYR A 321 -2.34 16.75 2.00
C TYR A 321 -1.63 17.92 1.30
N ASP A 322 -1.16 17.70 0.08
CA ASP A 322 -0.65 18.77 -0.79
C ASP A 322 -1.00 18.48 -2.26
N GLU A 323 -1.95 19.22 -2.84
CA GLU A 323 -2.37 19.03 -4.24
C GLU A 323 -1.25 19.35 -5.22
N GLN A 324 -0.41 20.36 -4.94
CA GLN A 324 0.65 20.76 -5.85
C GLN A 324 1.70 19.65 -5.93
N VAL A 325 2.16 19.17 -4.77
CA VAL A 325 3.12 18.07 -4.69
C VAL A 325 2.50 16.78 -5.25
N ARG A 326 1.22 16.52 -5.01
CA ARG A 326 0.51 15.37 -5.60
C ARG A 326 0.50 15.44 -7.13
N ALA A 327 0.18 16.59 -7.70
CA ALA A 327 0.17 16.78 -9.15
C ALA A 327 1.58 16.64 -9.75
N GLU A 328 2.60 17.20 -9.09
CA GLU A 328 4.00 17.07 -9.50
C GLU A 328 4.49 15.61 -9.44
N SER A 329 4.33 14.97 -8.29
CA SER A 329 4.74 13.57 -8.11
C SER A 329 4.02 12.59 -9.03
N THR A 330 2.75 12.86 -9.38
CA THR A 330 2.02 12.09 -10.39
C THR A 330 2.69 12.19 -11.77
N ARG A 331 3.12 13.39 -12.19
CA ARG A 331 3.83 13.60 -13.47
C ARG A 331 5.17 12.86 -13.47
N ASP A 332 5.92 12.95 -12.37
CA ASP A 332 7.22 12.30 -12.25
C ASP A 332 7.10 10.77 -12.33
N ALA A 333 6.15 10.19 -11.60
CA ALA A 333 5.90 8.75 -11.68
C ALA A 333 5.44 8.31 -13.07
N LEU A 334 4.56 9.07 -13.74
CA LEU A 334 4.13 8.79 -15.10
C LEU A 334 5.28 8.88 -16.11
N ALA A 335 6.13 9.90 -16.00
CA ALA A 335 7.30 10.06 -16.86
C ALA A 335 8.26 8.87 -16.69
N PHE A 336 8.54 8.49 -15.43
CA PHE A 336 9.37 7.35 -15.10
C PHE A 336 8.80 6.03 -15.63
N LEU A 337 7.50 5.78 -15.42
CA LEU A 337 6.84 4.57 -15.92
C LEU A 337 6.86 4.51 -17.45
N ARG A 338 6.58 5.62 -18.16
CA ARG A 338 6.64 5.65 -19.63
C ARG A 338 8.05 5.40 -20.17
N ALA A 339 9.07 5.88 -19.50
CA ALA A 339 10.46 5.66 -19.90
C ALA A 339 10.90 4.20 -19.75
N ASN A 340 10.46 3.53 -18.67
CA ASN A 340 10.98 2.21 -18.28
C ASN A 340 10.03 1.04 -18.60
N VAL A 341 8.73 1.31 -18.67
CA VAL A 341 7.67 0.34 -18.98
C VAL A 341 6.80 0.96 -20.06
N ARG A 342 7.35 1.06 -21.28
CA ARG A 342 6.70 1.74 -22.42
C ARG A 342 5.25 1.26 -22.57
N PRO A 343 4.26 2.15 -22.59
CA PRO A 343 2.88 1.72 -22.64
C PRO A 343 2.48 1.10 -23.99
#